data_AF-A0AAW9XAW5-F1
#
_entry.id   AF-A0AAW9XAW5-F1
#
_cell.length_a   1.000
_cell.length_b   1.000
_cell.length_c   1.000
_cell.angle_alpha   90.00
_cell.angle_beta   90.00
_cell.angle_gamma   90.00
#
_symmetry.space_group_name_H-M   'P 1'
#
loop_
_entity.id
_entity.type
_entity.pdbx_description
1 polymer ?
#
loop_
_entity_poly.entity_id
_entity_poly.type
_entity_poly.pdbx_seq_one_letter_code
_entity_poly.pdbx_strand_id
1 'polypeptide(L)' 'MEHKPTIRVLEILEALAAENQGVSLTHLSEKTGILKGTIFPILKTLVEQRYISYDANTQLY' A
#
# COMPACT_ATOMS: atom_id res chain seq x y z
N MET A 1 4.69 14.63 -17.03
CA MET A 1 4.72 13.79 -15.83
C MET A 1 4.22 12.41 -16.24
N GLU A 2 5.09 11.42 -16.27
CA GLU A 2 4.76 10.10 -16.83
C GLU A 2 3.84 9.35 -15.85
N HIS A 3 2.64 8.99 -16.30
CA HIS A 3 1.69 8.24 -15.48
C HIS A 3 2.11 6.75 -15.47
N LYS A 4 2.76 6.31 -14.39
CA LYS A 4 3.26 4.93 -14.21
C LYS A 4 2.47 4.16 -13.13
N PRO A 5 1.19 3.85 -13.35
CA PRO A 5 0.32 3.28 -12.33
C PRO A 5 0.78 1.89 -11.88
N THR A 6 1.24 1.07 -12.82
CA THR A 6 1.75 -0.28 -12.51
C THR A 6 2.98 -0.22 -11.60
N ILE A 7 3.90 0.71 -11.85
CA ILE A 7 5.09 0.88 -11.01
C ILE A 7 4.70 1.29 -9.59
N ARG A 8 3.73 2.20 -9.41
CA ARG A 8 3.24 2.56 -8.06
C ARG A 8 2.68 1.36 -7.30
N VAL A 9 1.96 0.47 -8.00
CA VAL A 9 1.44 -0.75 -7.36
C VAL A 9 2.59 -1.65 -6.91
N LEU A 10 3.62 -1.83 -7.75
CA LEU A 10 4.80 -2.61 -7.41
C LEU A 10 5.55 -2.00 -6.21
N GLU A 11 5.77 -0.68 -6.20
CA GLU A 11 6.42 0.04 -5.08
C GLU A 11 5.65 -0.16 -3.76
N ILE A 12 4.32 -0.12 -3.80
CA ILE A 12 3.47 -0.37 -2.61
C ILE A 12 3.61 -1.83 -2.15
N LEU A 13 3.56 -2.80 -3.07
CA LEU A 13 3.68 -4.23 -2.73
C LEU A 13 5.07 -4.58 -2.19
N GLU A 14 6.13 -4.00 -2.76
CA GLU A 14 7.49 -4.15 -2.26
C GLU A 14 7.65 -3.54 -0.86
N ALA A 15 7.08 -2.36 -0.63
CA ALA A 15 7.10 -1.72 0.67
C ALA A 15 6.35 -2.53 1.75
N LEU A 16 5.23 -3.16 1.39
CA LEU A 16 4.47 -4.10 2.23
C LEU A 16 5.28 -5.36 2.53
N ALA A 17 5.83 -5.99 1.50
CA ALA A 17 6.58 -7.25 1.63
C ALA A 17 7.86 -7.11 2.47
N ALA A 18 8.41 -5.90 2.56
CA ALA A 18 9.58 -5.62 3.40
C ALA A 18 9.28 -5.56 4.91
N GLU A 19 8.00 -5.52 5.32
CA GLU A 19 7.59 -5.41 6.72
C GLU A 19 6.93 -6.70 7.22
N ASN A 20 7.55 -7.37 8.20
CA ASN A 20 7.06 -8.66 8.72
C ASN A 20 5.78 -8.56 9.58
N GLN A 21 5.43 -7.36 10.06
CA GLN A 21 4.30 -7.14 10.98
C GLN A 21 3.13 -6.38 10.34
N GLY A 22 3.20 -6.12 9.04
CA GLY A 22 2.28 -5.23 8.34
C GLY A 22 2.65 -3.76 8.51
N VAL A 23 2.00 -2.89 7.75
CA VAL A 23 2.34 -1.47 7.65
C VAL A 23 1.12 -0.58 7.53
N SER A 24 1.15 0.58 8.19
CA SER A 24 0.06 1.55 8.12
C SER A 24 0.08 2.33 6.80
N LEU A 25 -1.08 2.85 6.39
CA LEU A 25 -1.19 3.77 5.25
C LEU A 25 -0.25 4.99 5.37
N THR A 26 -0.05 5.49 6.60
CA THR A 26 0.86 6.62 6.85
C THR A 26 2.30 6.24 6.57
N HIS A 27 2.76 5.11 7.09
CA HIS A 27 4.12 4.68 6.88
C HIS A 27 4.40 4.31 5.42
N LEU A 28 3.42 3.71 4.72
CA LEU A 28 3.52 3.48 3.28
C LEU A 28 3.70 4.78 2.49
N SER A 29 2.95 5.83 2.86
CA SER A 29 3.05 7.14 2.20
C SER A 29 4.41 7.79 2.42
N GLU A 30 4.95 7.69 3.64
CA GLU A 30 6.29 8.20 3.98
C GLU A 30 7.39 7.42 3.24
N LYS A 31 7.30 6.09 3.19
CA LYS A 31 8.31 5.20 2.60
C LYS A 31 8.36 5.29 1.07
N THR A 32 7.20 5.39 0.43
CA THR A 32 7.09 5.44 -1.05
C THR A 32 7.10 6.87 -1.61
N GLY A 33 6.85 7.88 -0.78
CA GLY A 33 6.63 9.26 -1.23
C GLY A 33 5.30 9.46 -1.97
N ILE A 34 4.45 8.44 -2.06
CA ILE A 34 3.15 8.50 -2.74
C ILE A 34 2.11 9.04 -1.75
N LEU A 35 1.25 9.95 -2.21
CA LEU A 35 0.20 10.53 -1.37
C LEU A 35 -0.80 9.46 -0.89
N LYS A 36 -1.24 9.55 0.37
CA LYS A 36 -2.26 8.67 0.97
C LYS A 36 -3.52 8.52 0.11
N GLY A 37 -4.00 9.63 -0.47
CA GLY A 37 -5.17 9.63 -1.34
C GLY A 37 -4.98 8.83 -2.64
N THR A 38 -3.74 8.60 -3.05
CA THR A 38 -3.38 7.74 -4.19
C THR A 38 -3.17 6.29 -3.75
N ILE A 39 -2.52 6.06 -2.60
CA ILE A 39 -2.29 4.71 -2.06
C ILE A 39 -3.60 4.04 -1.63
N PHE A 40 -4.51 4.77 -0.98
CA PHE A 40 -5.70 4.18 -0.37
C PHE A 40 -6.62 3.44 -1.37
N PRO A 41 -6.99 4.01 -2.53
CA PRO A 41 -7.76 3.26 -3.53
C PRO A 41 -7.04 2.00 -4.03
N ILE A 42 -5.71 2.05 -4.16
CA ILE A 42 -4.89 0.90 -4.59
C ILE A 42 -4.95 -0.21 -3.54
N LEU A 43 -4.69 0.12 -2.27
CA LEU A 43 -4.75 -0.86 -1.17
C LEU A 43 -6.14 -1.47 -1.06
N LYS A 44 -7.20 -0.65 -1.19
CA LYS A 44 -8.58 -1.14 -1.19
C LYS A 44 -8.80 -2.20 -2.28
N THR A 45 -8.37 -1.94 -3.50
CA THR A 45 -8.45 -2.92 -4.60
C THR A 45 -7.61 -4.17 -4.30
N LEU A 46 -6.40 -4.02 -3.77
CA LEU A 46 -5.53 -5.17 -3.45
C LEU A 46 -6.12 -6.06 -2.34
N VAL A 47 -6.78 -5.48 -1.33
CA VAL A 47 -7.50 -6.22 -0.28
C VAL A 47 -8.73 -6.93 -0.86
N GLU A 48 -9.55 -6.23 -1.65
CA GLU A 48 -10.76 -6.79 -2.29
C GLU A 48 -10.42 -7.97 -3.22
N GLN A 49 -9.29 -7.89 -3.91
CA GLN A 49 -8.76 -8.95 -4.79
C GLN A 49 -7.92 -10.00 -4.04
N ARG A 50 -7.75 -9.86 -2.72
CA ARG A 50 -7.02 -10.79 -1.84
C ARG A 50 -5.52 -10.94 -2.16
N TYR A 51 -4.89 -9.90 -2.70
CA TYR A 51 -3.44 -9.84 -2.84
C TYR A 51 -2.73 -9.50 -1.52
N ILE A 52 -3.40 -8.72 -0.66
CA ILE A 52 -2.89 -8.32 0.66
C ILE A 52 -4.02 -8.43 1.69
N SER A 53 -3.68 -8.39 2.97
CA SER A 53 -4.66 -8.36 4.06
C SER A 53 -4.78 -6.96 4.64
N TYR A 54 -5.81 -6.73 5.45
CA TYR A 54 -5.91 -5.55 6.31
C TYR A 54 -6.49 -5.99 7.64
N ASP A 55 -5.81 -5.68 8.73
CA ASP A 55 -6.28 -5.95 10.09
C ASP A 55 -6.89 -4.68 10.69
N ALA A 56 -8.21 -4.72 10.92
CA ALA A 56 -8.94 -3.59 11.47
C ALA A 56 -8.59 -3.27 12.94
N ASN A 57 -8.05 -4.23 13.69
CA ASN A 57 -7.66 -4.01 15.10
C ASN A 57 -6.34 -3.24 15.20
N THR A 58 -5.41 -3.50 14.27
CA THR A 58 -4.07 -2.90 14.25
C THR A 58 -3.94 -1.77 13.24
N GLN A 59 -4.90 -1.66 12.30
CA GLN A 59 -4.88 -0.72 11.18
C GLN A 59 -3.67 -0.89 10.25
N LEU A 60 -3.17 -2.12 10.14
CA LEU A 60 -2.04 -2.48 9.31
C LEU A 60 -2.52 -3.27 8.08
N TYR A 61 -1.87 -2.99 6.96
CA TYR A 61 -1.97 -3.75 5.71
C TYR A 61 -0.84 -4.78 5.63
#